data_AF-A0A964RXI8-F1
#
_entry.id   AF-A0A964RXI8-F1
#
_cell.length_a   1.000
_cell.length_b   1.000
_cell.length_c   1.000
_cell.angle_alpha   90.00
_cell.angle_beta   90.00
_cell.angle_gamma   90.00
#
_symmetry.space_group_name_H-M   'P 1'
#
loop_
_entity.id
_entity.type
_entity.pdbx_description
1 polymer ?
#
loop_
_entity_poly.entity_id
_entity_poly.type
_entity_poly.pdbx_seq_one_letter_code
_entity_poly.pdbx_strand_id
1 'polypeptide(L)'
;MRIFYCILNILLFIHFVSAQNVNVILQVNGVTLKHGEVANLYIKFKDEIHRPNYYPGDLILDKEVFELIKTDSIGEFTLHFDYYSYKKSKQEIANFDIKLNKKLIMGPYLMIDVFDFRDKKYKHWYQYLTKEDYLVQLIYPQCGIYVRMK
;
A
#
# COMPACT_ATOMS: atom_id res chain seq x y z
N MET A 1 24.05 38.97 23.63
CA MET A 1 23.89 37.49 23.79
C MET A 1 22.48 36.96 23.59
N ARG A 2 21.39 37.74 23.67
CA ARG A 2 20.02 37.21 23.44
C ARG A 2 19.67 36.90 21.98
N ILE A 3 20.24 37.64 21.02
CA ILE A 3 19.97 37.46 19.58
C ILE A 3 20.57 36.15 19.04
N PHE A 4 21.71 35.70 19.59
CA PHE A 4 22.35 34.44 19.19
C PHE A 4 21.49 33.21 19.51
N TYR A 5 20.75 33.23 20.64
CA TYR A 5 19.84 32.15 21.01
C TYR A 5 18.60 32.06 20.12
N CYS A 6 18.14 33.19 19.56
CA CYS A 6 17.02 33.19 18.61
C CYS A 6 17.41 32.58 17.26
N ILE A 7 18.62 32.88 16.76
CA ILE A 7 19.11 32.31 15.48
C ILE A 7 19.40 30.81 15.63
N LEU A 8 19.92 30.38 16.79
CA LEU A 8 20.17 28.96 17.08
C LEU A 8 18.88 28.13 17.18
N ASN A 9 17.77 28.70 17.67
CA ASN A 9 16.47 28.02 17.69
C ASN A 9 15.80 27.94 16.32
N ILE A 10 16.02 28.92 15.43
CA ILE A 10 15.46 28.90 14.07
C ILE A 10 16.14 27.85 13.18
N LEU A 11 17.44 27.60 13.38
CA LEU A 11 18.19 26.56 12.64
C LEU A 11 17.82 25.13 13.05
N LEU A 12 17.29 24.92 14.27
CA LEU A 12 16.89 23.59 14.77
C LEU A 12 15.56 23.06 14.19
N PHE A 13 14.79 23.90 13.49
CA PHE A 13 13.49 23.52 12.91
C PHE A 13 13.54 23.05 11.45
N ILE A 14 14.72 22.95 10.82
CA ILE A 14 14.82 22.70 9.37
C ILE A 14 14.83 21.20 9.01
N HIS A 15 14.81 20.29 9.98
CA HIS A 15 14.69 18.85 9.72
C HIS A 15 13.23 18.35 9.69
N PHE A 16 12.32 19.11 9.09
CA PHE A 16 11.04 18.53 8.67
C PHE A 16 11.30 17.62 7.48
N VAL A 17 11.35 16.31 7.75
CA VAL A 17 11.28 15.28 6.71
C VAL A 17 9.92 15.44 6.03
N SER A 18 9.90 16.01 4.82
CA SER A 18 8.69 16.13 4.02
C SER A 18 8.25 14.74 3.58
N ALA A 19 7.18 14.23 4.16
CA ALA A 19 6.49 13.06 3.65
C ALA A 19 5.99 13.30 2.21
N GLN A 20 5.97 12.25 1.40
CA GLN A 20 5.53 12.27 0.00
C GLN A 20 4.28 11.40 -0.14
N ASN A 21 3.20 11.97 -0.68
CA ASN A 21 1.94 11.25 -0.85
C ASN A 21 1.87 10.66 -2.26
N VAL A 22 1.52 9.38 -2.37
CA VAL A 22 1.18 8.75 -3.64
C VAL A 22 -0.26 8.24 -3.61
N ASN A 23 -0.97 8.42 -4.72
CA ASN A 23 -2.39 8.11 -4.80
C ASN A 23 -2.60 6.60 -4.93
N VAL A 24 -2.80 5.95 -3.78
CA VAL A 24 -3.02 4.50 -3.67
C VAL A 24 -4.32 4.23 -2.93
N ILE A 25 -5.18 3.42 -3.54
CA ILE A 25 -6.47 3.04 -2.97
C ILE A 25 -6.44 1.54 -2.72
N LEU A 26 -6.48 1.14 -1.45
CA LEU A 26 -6.58 -0.27 -1.07
C LEU A 26 -8.05 -0.70 -0.97
N GLN A 27 -8.36 -1.83 -1.59
CA GLN A 27 -9.66 -2.47 -1.51
C GLN A 27 -9.50 -3.96 -1.19
N VAL A 28 -10.51 -4.52 -0.53
CA VAL A 28 -10.66 -5.97 -0.40
C VAL A 28 -12.04 -6.34 -0.88
N ASN A 29 -12.11 -7.29 -1.81
CA ASN A 29 -13.36 -7.77 -2.39
C ASN A 29 -14.23 -6.63 -2.97
N GLY A 30 -13.62 -5.62 -3.58
CA GLY A 30 -14.28 -4.45 -4.17
C GLY A 30 -14.78 -3.41 -3.16
N VAL A 31 -14.42 -3.53 -1.88
CA VAL A 31 -14.75 -2.55 -0.83
C VAL A 31 -13.49 -1.80 -0.45
N THR A 32 -13.52 -0.47 -0.55
CA THR A 32 -12.40 0.38 -0.13
C THR A 32 -12.16 0.30 1.37
N LEU A 33 -10.91 0.05 1.74
CA LEU A 33 -10.49 -0.04 3.13
C LEU A 33 -10.53 1.34 3.80
N LYS A 34 -11.15 1.39 4.97
CA LYS A 34 -11.26 2.57 5.83
C LYS A 34 -10.05 2.66 6.77
N HIS A 35 -9.94 3.81 7.42
CA HIS A 35 -8.95 4.00 8.48
C HIS A 35 -9.13 2.94 9.58
N GLY A 36 -8.03 2.27 9.95
CA GLY A 36 -8.01 1.21 10.96
C GLY A 36 -8.24 -0.22 10.44
N GLU A 37 -8.62 -0.41 9.16
CA GLU A 37 -8.78 -1.76 8.57
C GLU A 37 -7.46 -2.32 7.99
N VAL A 38 -6.46 -1.44 7.83
CA VAL A 38 -5.10 -1.75 7.39
C VAL A 38 -4.17 -1.66 8.59
N ALA A 39 -3.44 -2.74 8.90
CA ALA A 39 -2.34 -2.69 9.86
C ALA A 39 -1.09 -3.40 9.33
N ASN A 40 0.01 -3.30 10.09
CA ASN A 40 1.32 -3.86 9.69
C ASN A 40 1.72 -3.51 8.24
N LEU A 41 1.38 -2.30 7.79
CA LEU A 41 1.68 -1.83 6.44
C LEU A 41 3.19 -1.63 6.30
N TYR A 42 3.79 -2.26 5.30
CA TYR A 42 5.18 -2.04 4.95
C TYR A 42 5.48 -2.19 3.47
N ILE A 43 6.56 -1.56 3.03
CA ILE A 43 7.18 -1.79 1.74
C ILE A 43 8.50 -2.54 1.97
N LYS A 44 8.72 -3.60 1.20
CA LYS A 44 9.92 -4.42 1.26
C LYS A 44 10.71 -4.31 -0.05
N PHE A 45 11.95 -3.85 0.04
CA PHE A 45 12.94 -3.88 -1.04
C PHE A 45 14.01 -4.91 -0.68
N LYS A 46 14.03 -6.05 -1.36
CA LYS A 46 14.93 -7.17 -1.02
C LYS A 46 14.77 -7.53 0.48
N ASP A 47 15.75 -7.21 1.33
CA ASP A 47 15.73 -7.50 2.76
C ASP A 47 15.43 -6.28 3.66
N GLU A 48 15.22 -5.10 3.07
CA GLU A 48 14.93 -3.85 3.78
C GLU A 48 13.42 -3.59 3.84
N ILE A 49 12.93 -3.19 5.03
CA ILE A 49 11.52 -2.93 5.31
C ILE A 49 11.34 -1.48 5.72
N HIS A 50 10.43 -0.78 5.05
CA HIS A 50 10.01 0.59 5.38
C HIS A 50 8.52 0.60 5.70
N ARG A 51 8.10 1.38 6.70
CA ARG A 51 6.72 1.39 7.20
C ARG A 51 6.03 2.71 6.87
N PRO A 52 5.42 2.84 5.69
CA PRO A 52 4.68 4.04 5.34
C PRO A 52 3.39 4.11 6.16
N ASN A 53 2.80 5.30 6.19
CA ASN A 53 1.45 5.48 6.72
C ASN A 53 0.43 5.38 5.56
N TYR A 54 -0.81 5.06 5.90
CA TYR A 54 -1.90 5.01 4.92
C TYR A 54 -3.14 5.72 5.44
N TYR A 55 -3.68 6.58 4.58
CA TYR A 55 -5.04 7.10 4.65
C TYR A 55 -5.74 6.70 3.36
N PRO A 56 -7.07 6.46 3.35
CA PRO A 56 -7.75 6.03 2.13
C PRO A 56 -7.50 6.99 0.95
N GLY A 57 -6.77 6.49 -0.07
CA GLY A 57 -6.34 7.29 -1.24
C GLY A 57 -4.91 7.83 -1.17
N ASP A 58 -4.26 7.79 -0.01
CA ASP A 58 -2.93 8.35 0.23
C ASP A 58 -2.02 7.34 0.94
N LEU A 59 -1.04 6.82 0.19
CA LEU A 59 0.09 6.12 0.78
C LEU A 59 1.21 7.14 1.03
N ILE A 60 1.54 7.33 2.30
CA ILE A 60 2.45 8.37 2.78
C ILE A 60 3.84 7.76 2.96
N LEU A 61 4.74 8.11 2.05
CA LEU A 61 6.10 7.61 2.00
C LEU A 61 7.07 8.61 2.65
N ASP A 62 8.08 8.07 3.33
CA ASP A 62 9.24 8.87 3.70
C ASP A 62 9.97 9.35 2.44
N LYS A 63 10.60 10.52 2.52
CA LYS A 63 11.33 11.11 1.39
C LYS A 63 12.37 10.15 0.80
N GLU A 64 13.11 9.45 1.65
CA GLU A 64 14.14 8.49 1.24
C GLU A 64 13.55 7.32 0.45
N VAL A 65 12.43 6.77 0.91
CA VAL A 65 11.71 5.68 0.24
C VAL A 65 11.13 6.16 -1.10
N PHE A 66 10.55 7.35 -1.13
CA PHE A 66 10.02 7.93 -2.36
C PHE A 66 11.10 8.14 -3.42
N GLU A 67 12.26 8.70 -3.04
CA GLU A 67 13.38 8.87 -3.95
C GLU A 67 13.98 7.52 -4.39
N LEU A 68 14.05 6.53 -3.49
CA LEU A 68 14.47 5.17 -3.83
C LEU A 68 13.57 4.55 -4.91
N ILE A 69 12.25 4.65 -4.76
CA ILE A 69 11.28 4.15 -5.75
C ILE A 69 11.44 4.83 -7.11
N LYS A 70 11.83 6.10 -7.12
CA LYS A 70 12.07 6.85 -8.36
C LYS A 70 13.33 6.42 -9.10
N THR A 71 14.24 5.65 -8.48
CA THR A 71 15.41 5.13 -9.18
C THR A 71 15.01 4.02 -10.16
N ASP A 72 15.59 4.01 -11.35
CA ASP A 72 15.26 2.99 -12.38
C ASP A 72 15.78 1.59 -12.02
N SER A 73 16.76 1.50 -11.12
CA SER A 73 17.38 0.24 -10.69
C SER A 73 16.57 -0.55 -9.67
N ILE A 74 15.48 0.01 -9.12
CA ILE A 74 14.76 -0.62 -8.00
C ILE A 74 14.01 -1.89 -8.40
N GLY A 75 13.59 -1.99 -9.66
CA GLY A 75 12.83 -3.15 -10.17
C GLY A 75 11.46 -3.31 -9.49
N GLU A 76 11.19 -4.53 -9.03
CA GLU A 76 9.97 -4.88 -8.29
C GLU A 76 10.20 -4.82 -6.77
N PHE A 77 9.17 -4.41 -6.04
CA PHE A 77 9.13 -4.40 -4.58
C PHE A 77 7.77 -4.86 -4.07
N THR A 78 7.69 -5.22 -2.79
CA THR A 78 6.45 -5.72 -2.19
C THR A 78 5.82 -4.66 -1.30
N LEU A 79 4.55 -4.34 -1.53
CA LEU A 79 3.69 -3.67 -0.56
C LEU A 79 2.94 -4.75 0.22
N HIS A 80 3.11 -4.78 1.53
CA HIS A 80 2.44 -5.71 2.42
C HIS A 80 1.48 -4.98 3.33
N PHE A 81 0.33 -5.60 3.63
CA PHE A 81 -0.50 -5.19 4.74
C PHE A 81 -1.32 -6.33 5.33
N ASP A 82 -1.67 -6.17 6.60
CA ASP A 82 -2.64 -6.98 7.30
C ASP A 82 -4.04 -6.35 7.15
N TYR A 83 -5.00 -7.16 6.75
CA TYR A 83 -6.41 -6.77 6.68
C TYR A 83 -7.19 -7.39 7.83
N TYR A 84 -7.75 -6.52 8.67
CA TYR A 84 -8.61 -6.89 9.79
C TYR A 84 -10.06 -6.89 9.35
N SER A 85 -10.70 -8.05 9.46
CA SER A 85 -12.13 -8.18 9.20
C SER A 85 -12.85 -8.80 10.40
N TYR A 86 -14.17 -8.57 10.45
CA TYR A 86 -15.01 -9.10 11.52
C TYR A 86 -16.14 -9.92 10.92
N LYS A 87 -16.21 -11.20 11.31
CA LYS A 87 -17.20 -12.14 10.78
C LYS A 87 -17.77 -12.99 11.90
N LYS A 88 -19.09 -12.95 12.09
CA LYS A 88 -19.81 -13.74 13.11
C LYS A 88 -19.18 -13.64 14.50
N SER A 89 -18.89 -12.42 14.95
CA SER A 89 -18.28 -12.14 16.26
C SER A 89 -16.85 -12.64 16.45
N LYS A 90 -16.15 -12.98 15.35
CA LYS A 90 -14.73 -13.33 15.36
C LYS A 90 -13.95 -12.33 14.51
N GLN A 91 -12.83 -11.89 15.05
CA GLN A 91 -11.83 -11.13 14.32
C GLN A 91 -11.03 -12.12 13.45
N GLU A 92 -10.90 -11.80 12.18
CA GLU A 92 -10.08 -12.55 11.24
C GLU A 92 -9.00 -11.62 10.67
N ILE A 93 -7.78 -12.12 10.53
CA ILE A 93 -6.65 -11.38 9.96
C ILE A 93 -6.23 -12.12 8.68
N ALA A 94 -6.03 -11.39 7.58
CA ALA A 94 -5.35 -11.89 6.40
C ALA A 94 -4.17 -10.98 6.08
N ASN A 95 -3.12 -11.58 5.53
CA ASN A 95 -1.91 -10.88 5.15
C ASN A 95 -1.81 -10.91 3.62
N PHE A 96 -1.55 -9.76 3.01
CA PHE A 96 -1.48 -9.64 1.56
C PHE A 96 -0.14 -9.06 1.13
N ASP A 97 0.50 -9.74 0.18
CA ASP A 97 1.74 -9.30 -0.44
C ASP A 97 1.48 -8.91 -1.89
N ILE A 98 1.70 -7.63 -2.21
CA ILE A 98 1.43 -7.08 -3.53
C ILE A 98 2.75 -6.67 -4.18
N LYS A 99 3.07 -7.29 -5.32
CA LYS A 99 4.22 -6.88 -6.12
C LYS A 99 3.90 -5.62 -6.90
N LEU A 100 4.73 -4.61 -6.72
CA LEU A 100 4.63 -3.31 -7.37
C LEU A 100 5.96 -2.95 -8.03
N ASN A 101 5.91 -1.92 -8.87
CA ASN A 101 7.09 -1.29 -9.47
C ASN A 101 6.88 0.22 -9.57
N LYS A 102 7.94 0.93 -9.94
CA LYS A 102 7.95 2.39 -10.11
C LYS A 102 6.79 2.90 -10.98
N LYS A 103 6.51 2.26 -12.12
CA LYS A 103 5.48 2.72 -13.06
C LYS A 103 4.08 2.67 -12.44
N LEU A 104 3.78 1.64 -11.66
CA LEU A 104 2.49 1.48 -10.99
C LEU A 104 2.28 2.53 -9.89
N ILE A 105 3.25 2.65 -8.98
CA ILE A 105 3.11 3.48 -7.78
C ILE A 105 3.27 4.99 -8.06
N MET A 106 4.03 5.36 -9.10
CA MET A 106 4.20 6.76 -9.53
C MET A 106 3.15 7.20 -10.57
N GLY A 107 2.19 6.33 -10.89
CA GLY A 107 1.07 6.68 -11.75
C GLY A 107 0.17 7.75 -11.14
N PRO A 108 -0.78 8.31 -11.92
CA PRO A 108 -1.73 9.29 -11.41
C PRO A 108 -2.63 8.74 -10.29
N TYR A 109 -2.91 7.42 -10.34
CA TYR A 109 -3.52 6.66 -9.26
C TYR A 109 -3.20 5.16 -9.45
N LEU A 110 -3.23 4.43 -8.34
CA LEU A 110 -3.18 2.97 -8.31
C LEU A 110 -4.22 2.44 -7.32
N MET A 111 -5.21 1.73 -7.82
CA MET A 111 -6.14 0.98 -6.98
C MET A 111 -5.71 -0.48 -6.93
N ILE A 112 -5.62 -1.02 -5.72
CA ILE A 112 -5.21 -2.40 -5.44
C ILE A 112 -6.41 -3.09 -4.80
N ASP A 113 -7.13 -3.90 -5.58
CA ASP A 113 -8.25 -4.70 -5.08
C ASP A 113 -7.78 -6.13 -4.84
N VAL A 114 -7.83 -6.54 -3.57
CA VAL A 114 -7.46 -7.90 -3.16
C VAL A 114 -8.72 -8.74 -3.04
N PHE A 115 -8.86 -9.71 -3.94
CA PHE A 115 -9.90 -10.73 -3.85
C PHE A 115 -9.51 -11.78 -2.81
N ASP A 116 -10.04 -11.65 -1.60
CA ASP A 116 -9.78 -12.52 -0.46
C ASP A 116 -10.69 -13.77 -0.51
N PHE A 117 -10.08 -14.95 -0.61
CA PHE A 117 -10.80 -16.21 -0.79
C PHE A 117 -11.37 -16.82 0.49
N ARG A 118 -11.21 -16.15 1.64
CA ARG A 118 -12.07 -16.39 2.81
C ARG A 118 -13.54 -16.09 2.49
N ASP A 119 -13.79 -15.23 1.50
CA ASP A 119 -15.08 -15.12 0.85
C ASP A 119 -15.21 -16.16 -0.29
N LYS A 120 -16.12 -17.11 -0.07
CA LYS A 120 -16.38 -18.22 -1.01
C LYS A 120 -16.82 -17.74 -2.39
N LYS A 121 -17.48 -16.57 -2.48
CA LYS A 121 -17.93 -15.97 -3.75
C LYS A 121 -16.73 -15.58 -4.61
N TYR A 122 -15.77 -14.85 -4.04
CA TYR A 122 -14.56 -14.43 -4.73
C TYR A 122 -13.61 -15.61 -5.00
N LYS A 123 -13.54 -16.57 -4.05
CA LYS A 123 -12.86 -17.85 -4.28
C LYS A 123 -13.39 -18.55 -5.51
N HIS A 124 -14.70 -18.75 -5.60
CA HIS A 124 -15.32 -19.40 -6.76
C HIS A 124 -15.02 -18.66 -8.07
N TRP A 125 -15.11 -17.32 -8.06
CA TRP A 125 -14.90 -16.54 -9.26
C TRP A 125 -13.47 -16.50 -9.77
N TYR A 126 -12.46 -16.59 -8.89
CA TYR A 126 -11.09 -16.20 -9.25
C TYR A 126 -10.00 -17.20 -8.84
N GLN A 127 -10.28 -18.22 -8.03
CA GLN A 127 -9.26 -19.18 -7.58
C GLN A 127 -8.57 -19.90 -8.75
N TYR A 128 -9.23 -20.06 -9.90
CA TYR A 128 -8.61 -20.71 -11.06
C TYR A 128 -7.41 -19.92 -11.64
N LEU A 129 -7.25 -18.65 -11.27
CA LEU A 129 -6.17 -17.77 -11.73
C LEU A 129 -4.91 -17.83 -10.85
N THR A 130 -4.98 -18.44 -9.66
CA THR A 130 -3.88 -18.43 -8.69
C THR A 130 -3.93 -19.62 -7.73
N LYS A 131 -2.76 -20.04 -7.24
CA LYS A 131 -2.65 -21.05 -6.18
C LYS A 131 -2.73 -20.46 -4.76
N GLU A 132 -2.59 -19.14 -4.65
CA GLU A 132 -2.68 -18.42 -3.39
C GLU A 132 -4.12 -18.39 -2.85
N ASP A 133 -4.27 -18.03 -1.58
CA ASP A 133 -5.58 -17.83 -0.93
C ASP A 133 -6.18 -16.43 -1.21
N TYR A 134 -5.62 -15.69 -2.17
CA TYR A 134 -6.13 -14.42 -2.65
C TYR A 134 -5.66 -14.14 -4.09
N LEU A 135 -6.32 -13.21 -4.76
CA LEU A 135 -5.87 -12.66 -6.05
C LEU A 135 -5.82 -11.15 -5.99
N VAL A 136 -4.73 -10.54 -6.48
CA VAL A 136 -4.58 -9.08 -6.53
C VAL A 136 -4.94 -8.58 -7.92
N GLN A 137 -5.86 -7.62 -7.98
CA GLN A 137 -6.15 -6.85 -9.19
C GLN A 137 -5.61 -5.42 -9.06
N LEU A 138 -4.72 -5.05 -9.97
CA LEU A 138 -4.17 -3.70 -10.05
C LEU A 138 -4.98 -2.90 -11.09
N ILE A 139 -5.57 -1.79 -10.64
CA ILE A 139 -6.41 -0.91 -11.45
C ILE A 139 -5.74 0.46 -11.55
N TYR A 140 -5.38 0.82 -12.78
CA TYR A 140 -4.67 2.05 -13.14
C TYR A 140 -5.04 2.40 -14.60
N PRO A 141 -4.68 3.58 -15.14
CA PRO A 141 -5.04 3.93 -16.51
C PRO A 141 -4.62 2.84 -17.52
N GLN A 142 -5.57 2.42 -18.38
CA GLN A 142 -5.37 1.39 -19.40
C GLN A 142 -5.07 -0.03 -18.86
N CYS A 143 -5.43 -0.33 -17.60
CA CYS A 143 -5.33 -1.69 -17.08
C CYS A 143 -6.41 -2.63 -17.67
N GLY A 144 -6.13 -3.92 -17.68
CA GLY A 144 -7.16 -4.96 -17.86
C GLY A 144 -7.87 -5.27 -16.53
N ILE A 145 -8.94 -6.06 -16.60
CA ILE A 145 -9.64 -6.59 -15.42
C ILE A 145 -9.74 -8.11 -15.52
N TYR A 146 -9.70 -8.80 -14.39
CA TYR A 146 -9.91 -10.25 -14.38
C TYR A 146 -11.39 -10.58 -14.63
N VAL A 147 -11.61 -11.55 -15.52
CA VAL A 147 -12.95 -12.07 -15.81
C VAL A 147 -13.33 -13.08 -14.74
N ARG A 148 -14.59 -13.04 -14.31
CA ARG A 148 -15.15 -14.00 -13.35
C ARG A 148 -15.42 -15.33 -14.03
N MET A 149 -15.13 -16.43 -13.36
CA MET A 149 -15.72 -17.71 -13.73
C MET A 149 -17.26 -17.62 -13.58
N LYS A 150 -17.98 -18.20 -14.55
CA LYS A 150 -19.44 -18.29 -14.51
C LYS A 150 -19.92 -19.38 -13.57
#